data_AF-A0A174SUU4-F1
#
_entry.id   AF-A0A174SUU4-F1
#
_cell.length_a   1.000
_cell.length_b   1.000
_cell.length_c   1.000
_cell.angle_alpha   90.00
_cell.angle_beta   90.00
_cell.angle_gamma   90.00
#
_symmetry.space_group_name_H-M   'P 1'
#
loop_
_entity.id
_entity.type
_entity.pdbx_description
1 polymer ?
#
loop_
_entity_poly.entity_id
_entity_poly.type
_entity_poly.pdbx_seq_one_letter_code
_entity_poly.pdbx_strand_id
1 'polypeptide(L)'
;MRRLELPSQIVKQRRIRARERTVDIWKVHGSLDWFVDKNETIISVPMTRKIPEGFRPLVVPPGKEKYSSTHKEPYRSIIAEADKAFIQAEAYLCIGYGFNDEHIQPKLLAQIATGKPIIILAHKMTDSCRRHIIDAQVRKYMIFECENDEYTKVYGNGWSKIYEGKYWSLDEFLKIW
;
A
#
# COMPACT_ATOMS: atom_id res chain seq x y z
N MET A 1 -29.30 -4.58 3.38
CA MET A 1 -30.01 -3.72 2.41
C MET A 1 -28.97 -2.98 1.56
N ARG A 2 -28.90 -3.22 0.24
CA ARG A 2 -28.09 -2.38 -0.65
C ARG A 2 -28.88 -1.11 -0.95
N ARG A 3 -28.30 0.05 -0.66
CA ARG A 3 -28.90 1.36 -0.96
C ARG A 3 -28.93 1.52 -2.48
N LEU A 4 -30.07 1.90 -3.05
CA LEU A 4 -30.15 2.24 -4.47
C LEU A 4 -29.34 3.52 -4.70
N GLU A 5 -28.23 3.40 -5.43
CA GLU A 5 -27.44 4.55 -5.87
C GLU A 5 -27.94 5.03 -7.23
N LEU A 6 -28.19 6.35 -7.33
CA LEU A 6 -28.59 6.98 -8.58
C LEU A 6 -27.42 6.93 -9.59
N PRO A 7 -27.70 6.72 -10.89
CA PRO A 7 -26.67 6.71 -11.92
C PRO A 7 -25.91 8.05 -11.95
N SER A 8 -24.58 7.99 -11.80
CA SER A 8 -23.68 9.14 -11.93
C SER A 8 -22.45 8.76 -12.76
N GLN A 9 -21.69 9.75 -13.24
CA GLN A 9 -20.43 9.49 -13.96
C GLN A 9 -19.45 8.68 -13.10
N ILE A 10 -19.37 8.96 -11.80
CA ILE A 10 -18.54 8.23 -10.83
C ILE A 10 -18.97 6.76 -10.72
N VAL A 11 -20.29 6.51 -10.61
CA VAL A 11 -20.84 5.14 -10.53
C VAL A 11 -20.58 4.38 -11.84
N LYS A 12 -20.72 5.06 -12.99
CA LYS A 12 -20.46 4.46 -14.31
C LYS A 12 -18.97 4.10 -14.47
N GLN A 13 -18.06 4.99 -14.08
CA GLN A 13 -16.61 4.73 -14.09
C GLN A 13 -16.21 3.60 -13.14
N ARG A 14 -16.75 3.56 -11.91
CA ARG A 14 -16.53 2.45 -10.96
C ARG A 14 -16.99 1.11 -11.57
N ARG A 15 -18.16 1.07 -12.21
CA ARG A 15 -18.68 -0.14 -12.88
C ARG A 15 -17.82 -0.59 -14.05
N ILE A 16 -17.32 0.36 -14.85
CA ILE A 16 -16.41 0.06 -15.97
C ILE A 16 -15.10 -0.51 -15.44
N ARG A 17 -14.45 0.15 -14.47
CA ARG A 17 -13.22 -0.35 -13.82
C ARG A 17 -13.38 -1.73 -13.21
N ALA A 18 -14.50 -1.99 -12.54
CA ALA A 18 -14.81 -3.30 -11.98
C ALA A 18 -14.98 -4.39 -13.06
N ARG A 19 -15.62 -4.04 -14.18
CA ARG A 19 -15.79 -4.95 -15.32
C ARG A 19 -14.48 -5.21 -16.06
N GLU A 20 -13.65 -4.18 -16.22
CA GLU A 20 -12.37 -4.22 -16.92
C GLU A 20 -11.21 -4.67 -16.04
N ARG A 21 -11.46 -4.91 -14.75
CA ARG A 21 -10.46 -5.33 -13.75
C ARG A 21 -9.24 -4.41 -13.72
N THR A 22 -9.47 -3.12 -13.87
CA THR A 22 -8.41 -2.11 -13.85
C THR A 22 -7.87 -1.92 -12.44
N VAL A 23 -6.55 -1.87 -12.30
CA VAL A 23 -5.86 -1.52 -11.06
C VAL A 23 -5.06 -0.24 -11.24
N ASP A 24 -5.17 0.68 -10.28
CA ASP A 24 -4.34 1.87 -10.23
C ASP A 24 -3.11 1.57 -9.35
N ILE A 25 -1.90 1.85 -9.88
CA ILE A 25 -0.64 1.60 -9.18
C ILE A 25 0.07 2.92 -8.93
N TRP A 26 0.23 3.28 -7.65
CA TRP A 26 0.93 4.49 -7.23
C TRP A 26 2.34 4.16 -6.72
N LYS A 27 3.36 4.45 -7.54
CA LYS A 27 4.78 4.22 -7.19
C LYS A 27 5.37 5.43 -6.44
N VAL A 28 4.95 5.65 -5.19
CA VAL A 28 5.29 6.86 -4.39
C VAL A 28 6.80 7.04 -4.13
N HIS A 29 7.57 5.95 -4.13
CA HIS A 29 9.03 5.97 -3.97
C HIS A 29 9.81 5.90 -5.29
N GLY A 30 9.10 6.04 -6.42
CA GLY A 30 9.66 5.89 -7.75
C GLY A 30 9.78 4.44 -8.19
N SER A 31 10.53 4.24 -9.28
CA SER A 31 10.77 2.92 -9.83
C SER A 31 12.14 2.80 -10.46
N LEU A 32 12.71 1.59 -10.38
CA LEU A 32 13.96 1.26 -11.09
C LEU A 32 13.80 1.29 -12.61
N ASP A 33 12.56 1.21 -13.10
CA ASP A 33 12.23 1.29 -14.52
C ASP A 33 11.96 2.72 -15.01
N TRP A 34 12.10 3.75 -14.17
CA TRP A 34 11.88 5.13 -14.56
C TRP A 34 13.16 5.81 -15.04
N PHE A 35 13.05 6.49 -16.17
CA PHE A 35 14.14 7.19 -16.81
C PHE A 35 13.69 8.58 -17.25
N VAL A 36 14.63 9.52 -17.31
CA VAL A 36 14.38 10.88 -17.76
C VAL A 36 15.42 11.29 -18.79
N ASP A 37 14.99 11.96 -19.87
CA ASP A 37 15.88 12.49 -20.89
C ASP A 37 16.38 13.91 -20.56
N LYS A 38 17.14 14.51 -21.49
CA LYS A 38 17.63 15.89 -21.37
C LYS A 38 16.53 16.96 -21.42
N ASN A 39 15.34 16.62 -21.91
CA ASN A 39 14.19 17.51 -22.02
C ASN A 39 13.21 17.34 -20.85
N GLU A 40 13.62 16.64 -19.78
CA GLU A 40 12.78 16.30 -18.62
C GLU A 40 11.56 15.41 -18.94
N THR A 41 11.59 14.72 -20.08
CA THR A 41 10.55 13.73 -20.42
C THR A 41 10.81 12.44 -19.67
N ILE A 42 9.80 12.01 -18.90
CA ILE A 42 9.87 10.80 -18.08
C ILE A 42 9.25 9.63 -18.83
N ILE A 43 9.97 8.51 -18.87
CA ILE A 43 9.49 7.25 -19.44
C ILE A 43 9.64 6.12 -18.41
N SER A 44 8.79 5.09 -18.54
CA SER A 44 8.96 3.81 -17.84
C SER A 44 9.32 2.74 -18.85
N VAL A 45 10.43 2.04 -18.62
CA VAL A 45 10.90 0.93 -19.47
C VAL A 45 11.03 -0.33 -18.61
N PRO A 46 9.94 -1.10 -18.43
CA PRO A 46 9.93 -2.28 -17.58
C PRO A 46 10.95 -3.33 -18.04
N MET A 47 11.55 -4.04 -17.07
CA MET A 47 12.46 -5.17 -17.32
C MET A 47 13.70 -4.86 -18.18
N THR A 48 14.04 -3.57 -18.35
CA THR A 48 15.27 -3.21 -19.05
C THR A 48 16.50 -3.63 -18.25
N ARG A 49 17.51 -4.17 -18.93
CA ARG A 49 18.80 -4.55 -18.34
C ARG A 49 19.86 -3.44 -18.48
N LYS A 50 19.55 -2.40 -19.27
CA LYS A 50 20.45 -1.28 -19.54
C LYS A 50 19.67 0.03 -19.47
N ILE A 51 20.37 1.10 -19.14
CA ILE A 51 19.81 2.45 -19.22
C ILE A 51 19.59 2.78 -20.72
N PRO A 52 18.39 3.21 -21.14
CA PRO A 52 18.15 3.62 -22.53
C PRO A 52 19.10 4.74 -22.96
N GLU A 53 19.53 4.73 -24.22
CA GLU A 53 20.44 5.75 -24.75
C GLU A 53 19.83 7.15 -24.68
N GLY A 54 20.59 8.12 -24.18
CA GLY A 54 20.12 9.50 -23.97
C GLY A 54 19.26 9.71 -22.72
N PHE A 55 19.08 8.68 -21.89
CA PHE A 55 18.34 8.76 -20.64
C PHE A 55 19.25 8.59 -19.42
N ARG A 56 18.81 9.12 -18.27
CA ARG A 56 19.40 8.85 -16.95
C ARG A 56 18.34 8.24 -16.01
N PRO A 57 18.74 7.40 -15.04
CA PRO A 57 17.80 6.84 -14.08
C PRO A 57 17.08 7.93 -13.27
N LEU A 58 15.78 7.75 -13.10
CA LEU A 58 14.92 8.54 -12.23
C LEU A 58 14.53 7.68 -11.01
N VAL A 59 15.56 7.21 -10.29
CA VAL A 59 15.41 6.43 -9.05
C VAL A 59 15.79 7.32 -7.89
N VAL A 60 14.96 7.34 -6.84
CA VAL A 60 15.34 8.00 -5.59
C VAL A 60 16.01 6.95 -4.68
N PRO A 61 17.34 6.94 -4.51
CA PRO A 61 18.03 5.93 -3.71
C PRO A 61 17.73 6.11 -2.21
N PRO A 62 17.56 5.05 -1.40
CA PRO A 62 17.33 5.19 0.05
C PRO A 62 18.50 5.94 0.72
N GLY A 63 18.23 7.08 1.37
CA GLY A 63 19.24 7.96 1.98
C GLY A 63 18.65 9.25 2.56
N LYS A 64 19.29 9.82 3.60
CA LYS A 64 18.78 10.98 4.35
C LYS A 64 18.71 12.29 3.54
N GLU A 65 19.49 12.43 2.48
CA GLU A 65 19.48 13.63 1.61
C GLU A 65 18.32 13.66 0.59
N LYS A 66 17.39 12.70 0.68
CA LYS A 66 16.20 12.53 -0.19
C LYS A 66 15.12 13.60 -0.08
N TYR A 67 15.08 14.39 0.99
CA TYR A 67 13.92 15.23 1.32
C TYR A 67 13.57 16.30 0.28
N SER A 68 14.52 16.72 -0.55
CA SER A 68 14.32 17.74 -1.58
C SER A 68 13.70 17.20 -2.89
N SER A 69 13.88 15.91 -3.22
CA SER A 69 13.47 15.36 -4.52
C SER A 69 12.02 14.86 -4.58
N THR A 70 11.41 14.47 -3.46
CA THR A 70 9.98 14.08 -3.41
C THR A 70 9.02 15.26 -3.58
N HIS A 71 9.51 16.50 -3.43
CA HIS A 71 8.77 17.73 -3.72
C HIS A 71 8.77 18.07 -5.22
N LYS A 72 9.53 17.33 -6.04
CA LYS A 72 9.62 17.51 -7.49
C LYS A 72 8.68 16.55 -8.21
N GLU A 73 8.27 16.92 -9.42
CA GLU A 73 7.55 15.99 -10.30
C GLU A 73 8.45 14.80 -10.68
N PRO A 74 7.87 13.59 -10.82
CA PRO A 74 6.45 13.24 -10.80
C PRO A 74 5.91 12.85 -9.40
N TYR A 75 6.78 12.87 -8.37
CA TYR A 75 6.48 12.32 -7.05
C TYR A 75 5.36 13.06 -6.33
N ARG A 76 5.35 14.40 -6.43
CA ARG A 76 4.32 15.24 -5.81
C ARG A 76 2.92 14.87 -6.30
N SER A 77 2.73 14.75 -7.61
CA SER A 77 1.44 14.36 -8.20
C SER A 77 1.04 12.95 -7.79
N ILE A 78 1.97 11.99 -7.77
CA ILE A 78 1.72 10.60 -7.39
C ILE A 78 1.33 10.48 -5.92
N ILE A 79 2.03 11.20 -5.03
CA ILE A 79 1.69 11.24 -3.60
C ILE A 79 0.30 11.86 -3.41
N ALA A 80 -0.03 12.93 -4.13
CA ALA A 80 -1.35 13.55 -4.05
C ALA A 80 -2.49 12.60 -4.47
N GLU A 81 -2.28 11.81 -5.52
CA GLU A 81 -3.27 10.80 -5.93
C GLU A 81 -3.33 9.61 -4.96
N ALA A 82 -2.18 9.16 -4.44
CA ALA A 82 -2.15 8.13 -3.40
C ALA A 82 -2.90 8.58 -2.13
N ASP A 83 -2.73 9.83 -1.70
CA ASP A 83 -3.45 10.43 -0.58
C ASP A 83 -4.96 10.43 -0.80
N LYS A 84 -5.42 10.78 -2.01
CA LYS A 84 -6.84 10.70 -2.37
C LYS A 84 -7.34 9.26 -2.29
N ALA A 85 -6.57 8.30 -2.79
CA ALA A 85 -6.90 6.88 -2.71
C ALA A 85 -7.02 6.41 -1.25
N PHE A 86 -6.10 6.81 -0.37
CA PHE A 86 -6.21 6.53 1.07
C PHE A 86 -7.51 7.09 1.64
N ILE A 87 -7.86 8.35 1.37
CA ILE A 87 -9.08 8.96 1.91
C ILE A 87 -10.35 8.26 1.39
N GLN A 88 -10.37 7.84 0.13
CA GLN A 88 -11.54 7.22 -0.49
C GLN A 88 -11.70 5.73 -0.17
N ALA A 89 -10.62 5.04 0.19
CA ALA A 89 -10.64 3.60 0.47
C ALA A 89 -11.59 3.25 1.64
N GLU A 90 -12.32 2.15 1.51
CA GLU A 90 -13.23 1.65 2.54
C GLU A 90 -12.54 0.65 3.49
N ALA A 91 -11.43 0.06 3.06
CA ALA A 91 -10.62 -0.90 3.80
C ALA A 91 -9.17 -0.88 3.29
N TYR A 92 -8.25 -1.41 4.09
CA TYR A 92 -6.83 -1.51 3.75
C TYR A 92 -6.31 -2.94 3.87
N LEU A 93 -5.43 -3.31 2.95
CA LEU A 93 -4.62 -4.52 3.02
C LEU A 93 -3.15 -4.11 2.91
N CYS A 94 -2.38 -4.37 3.96
CA CYS A 94 -0.95 -4.12 4.01
C CYS A 94 -0.20 -5.45 3.96
N ILE A 95 0.74 -5.59 3.03
CA ILE A 95 1.51 -6.82 2.83
C ILE A 95 2.98 -6.48 2.93
N GLY A 96 3.69 -7.12 3.86
CA GLY A 96 5.13 -6.90 4.06
C GLY A 96 5.49 -5.46 4.47
N TYR A 97 4.56 -4.71 5.05
CA TYR A 97 4.74 -3.30 5.38
C TYR A 97 5.14 -3.10 6.84
N GLY A 98 6.31 -2.48 7.07
CA GLY A 98 6.92 -2.36 8.40
C GLY A 98 6.49 -1.14 9.23
N PHE A 99 5.62 -0.27 8.71
CA PHE A 99 5.16 0.96 9.37
C PHE A 99 6.27 1.94 9.78
N ASN A 100 7.23 2.21 8.89
CA ASN A 100 8.30 3.20 9.09
C ASN A 100 8.39 4.21 7.93
N ASP A 101 7.25 4.54 7.30
CA ASP A 101 7.21 5.43 6.14
C ASP A 101 6.58 6.78 6.49
N GLU A 102 7.33 7.86 6.45
CA GLU A 102 6.81 9.18 6.84
C GLU A 102 5.91 9.82 5.76
N HIS A 103 5.92 9.32 4.51
CA HIS A 103 5.18 9.92 3.41
C HIS A 103 3.73 9.45 3.35
N ILE A 104 3.47 8.14 3.45
CA ILE A 104 2.12 7.58 3.29
C ILE A 104 1.45 7.15 4.59
N GLN A 105 2.24 6.82 5.62
CA GLN A 105 1.72 6.29 6.88
C GLN A 105 0.78 7.24 7.63
N PRO A 106 1.07 8.55 7.75
CA PRO A 106 0.21 9.44 8.55
C PRO A 106 -1.24 9.45 8.03
N LYS A 107 -1.43 9.40 6.71
CA LYS A 107 -2.75 9.33 6.09
C LYS A 107 -3.44 8.00 6.37
N LEU A 108 -2.75 6.88 6.18
CA LEU A 108 -3.29 5.55 6.51
C LEU A 108 -3.73 5.48 7.99
N LEU A 109 -2.89 5.93 8.91
CA LEU A 109 -3.18 5.91 10.35
C LEU A 109 -4.39 6.79 10.71
N ALA A 110 -4.48 7.98 10.14
CA ALA A 110 -5.64 8.84 10.33
C ALA A 110 -6.94 8.17 9.86
N GLN A 111 -6.90 7.45 8.74
CA GLN A 111 -8.07 6.76 8.19
C GLN A 111 -8.51 5.57 9.03
N ILE A 112 -7.60 4.71 9.49
CA ILE A 112 -7.97 3.57 10.35
C ILE A 112 -8.43 4.03 11.74
N ALA A 113 -7.94 5.16 12.24
CA ALA A 113 -8.41 5.77 13.48
C ALA A 113 -9.90 6.19 13.40
N THR A 114 -10.39 6.54 12.21
CA THR A 114 -11.83 6.80 11.98
C THR A 114 -12.71 5.55 11.99
N GLY A 115 -12.12 4.35 12.07
CA GLY A 115 -12.83 3.07 12.14
C GLY A 115 -12.91 2.32 10.81
N LYS A 116 -12.08 2.66 9.83
CA LYS A 116 -11.89 1.86 8.62
C LYS A 116 -11.05 0.61 8.93
N PRO A 117 -11.48 -0.58 8.48
CA PRO A 117 -10.77 -1.83 8.74
C PRO A 117 -9.42 -1.92 8.01
N ILE A 118 -8.45 -2.56 8.65
CA ILE A 118 -7.13 -2.87 8.09
C ILE A 118 -6.75 -4.33 8.33
N ILE A 119 -6.24 -4.99 7.30
CA ILE A 119 -5.61 -6.31 7.39
C ILE A 119 -4.12 -6.14 7.12
N ILE A 120 -3.28 -6.78 7.93
CA ILE A 120 -1.83 -6.72 7.83
C ILE A 120 -1.31 -8.14 7.72
N LEU A 121 -0.61 -8.43 6.61
CA LEU A 121 0.10 -9.69 6.38
C LEU A 121 1.60 -9.40 6.48
N ALA A 122 2.28 -10.00 7.46
CA ALA A 122 3.70 -9.79 7.67
C ALA A 122 4.36 -11.08 8.14
N HIS A 123 5.59 -11.35 7.68
CA HIS A 123 6.35 -12.47 8.23
C HIS A 123 6.64 -12.24 9.72
N LYS A 124 7.07 -11.03 10.08
CA LYS A 124 7.26 -10.64 11.48
C LYS A 124 6.65 -9.26 11.70
N MET A 125 5.82 -9.12 12.72
CA MET A 125 5.28 -7.83 13.12
C MET A 125 6.40 -6.97 13.69
N THR A 126 6.57 -5.76 13.13
CA THR A 126 7.54 -4.78 13.64
C THR A 126 7.02 -4.09 14.89
N ASP A 127 7.93 -3.57 15.72
CA ASP A 127 7.55 -2.75 16.88
C ASP A 127 6.76 -1.50 16.48
N SER A 128 7.07 -0.95 15.30
CA SER A 128 6.32 0.20 14.76
C SER A 128 4.89 -0.17 14.40
N CYS A 129 4.68 -1.35 13.77
CA CYS A 129 3.34 -1.88 13.51
C CYS A 129 2.56 -2.07 14.82
N ARG A 130 3.17 -2.69 15.84
CA ARG A 130 2.55 -2.87 17.16
C ARG A 130 2.14 -1.53 17.77
N ARG A 131 3.04 -0.55 17.78
CA ARG A 131 2.80 0.79 18.33
C ARG A 131 1.64 1.51 17.64
N HIS A 132 1.60 1.46 16.32
CA HIS A 132 0.63 2.22 15.53
C HIS A 132 -0.73 1.55 15.38
N ILE A 133 -0.84 0.25 15.64
CA ILE A 133 -2.08 -0.52 15.45
C ILE A 133 -2.64 -0.99 16.79
N ILE A 134 -1.85 -1.74 17.56
CA ILE A 134 -2.29 -2.36 18.82
C ILE A 134 -2.28 -1.33 19.94
N ASP A 135 -1.14 -0.69 20.19
CA ASP A 135 -0.98 0.24 21.33
C ASP A 135 -1.81 1.52 21.12
N ALA A 136 -2.00 1.93 19.86
CA ALA A 136 -2.88 3.01 19.45
C ALA A 136 -4.39 2.65 19.53
N GLN A 137 -4.74 1.43 19.94
CA GLN A 137 -6.11 0.94 20.10
C GLN A 137 -6.98 1.10 18.85
N VAL A 138 -6.43 0.76 17.67
CA VAL A 138 -7.21 0.73 16.43
C VAL A 138 -8.36 -0.27 16.60
N ARG A 139 -9.58 0.16 16.28
CA ARG A 139 -10.79 -0.63 16.60
C ARG A 139 -10.98 -1.85 15.71
N LYS A 140 -10.58 -1.75 14.43
CA LYS A 140 -10.82 -2.75 13.40
C LYS A 140 -9.53 -3.12 12.69
N TYR A 141 -8.81 -4.08 13.23
CA TYR A 141 -7.63 -4.64 12.57
C TYR A 141 -7.59 -6.16 12.66
N MET A 142 -6.87 -6.76 11.72
CA MET A 142 -6.33 -8.11 11.85
C MET A 142 -4.86 -8.11 11.41
N ILE A 143 -3.99 -8.71 12.21
CA ILE A 143 -2.57 -8.87 11.86
C ILE A 143 -2.27 -10.36 11.80
N PHE A 144 -1.73 -10.83 10.68
CA PHE A 144 -1.28 -12.19 10.46
C PHE A 144 0.25 -12.18 10.47
N GLU A 145 0.83 -12.86 11.45
CA GLU A 145 2.26 -12.98 11.70
C GLU A 145 2.69 -14.44 11.62
N CYS A 146 3.89 -14.71 11.08
CA CYS A 146 4.47 -16.05 11.13
C CYS A 146 4.79 -16.41 12.58
N GLU A 147 4.19 -17.50 13.08
CA GLU A 147 4.61 -18.10 14.36
C GLU A 147 5.76 -19.09 14.11
N ASN A 148 5.60 -19.94 13.09
CA ASN A 148 6.61 -20.88 12.60
C ASN A 148 6.23 -21.36 11.18
N ASP A 149 6.96 -22.36 10.66
CA ASP A 149 6.76 -22.90 9.30
C ASP A 149 5.40 -23.55 9.06
N GLU A 150 4.60 -23.81 10.09
CA GLU A 150 3.29 -24.47 9.96
C GLU A 150 2.15 -23.62 10.51
N TYR A 151 2.43 -22.57 11.28
CA TYR A 151 1.43 -21.84 12.03
C TYR A 151 1.51 -20.32 11.82
N THR A 152 0.33 -19.70 11.81
CA THR A 152 0.16 -18.25 11.76
C THR A 152 -0.47 -17.76 13.05
N LYS A 153 0.14 -16.75 13.65
CA LYS A 153 -0.44 -16.03 14.78
C LYS A 153 -1.24 -14.85 14.27
N VAL A 154 -2.49 -14.77 14.70
CA VAL A 154 -3.43 -13.72 14.32
C VAL A 154 -3.76 -12.87 15.53
N TYR A 155 -3.60 -11.56 15.39
CA TYR A 155 -4.00 -10.57 16.38
C TYR A 155 -5.24 -9.84 15.88
N GLY A 156 -6.24 -9.71 16.76
CA GLY A 156 -7.38 -8.82 16.59
C GLY A 156 -7.53 -7.93 17.81
N ASN A 157 -8.57 -7.09 17.79
CA ASN A 157 -8.81 -6.14 18.87
C ASN A 157 -9.05 -6.86 20.21
N GLY A 158 -8.04 -6.83 21.09
CA GLY A 158 -8.08 -7.45 22.41
C GLY A 158 -7.89 -8.98 22.44
N TRP A 159 -7.54 -9.62 21.33
CA TRP A 159 -7.34 -11.07 21.29
C TRP A 159 -6.20 -11.48 20.36
N SER A 160 -5.62 -12.65 20.63
CA SER A 160 -4.69 -13.32 19.73
C SER A 160 -4.94 -14.82 19.70
N LYS A 161 -4.84 -15.44 18.53
CA LYS A 161 -4.96 -16.90 18.34
C LYS A 161 -3.93 -17.40 17.34
N ILE A 162 -3.55 -18.66 17.47
CA ILE A 162 -2.67 -19.35 16.53
C ILE A 162 -3.54 -20.29 15.68
N TYR A 163 -3.28 -20.31 14.38
CA TYR A 163 -3.97 -21.17 13.41
C TYR A 163 -2.95 -21.97 12.61
N GLU A 164 -3.31 -23.21 12.29
CA GLU A 164 -2.54 -24.08 11.39
C GLU A 164 -2.67 -23.60 9.94
N GLY A 165 -1.54 -23.32 9.30
CA GLY A 165 -1.40 -22.77 7.96
C GLY A 165 -0.55 -21.49 7.91
N LYS A 166 -0.06 -21.15 6.71
CA LYS A 166 0.78 -19.96 6.44
C LYS A 166 -0.03 -18.74 5.98
N TYR A 167 -1.09 -18.39 6.72
CA TYR A 167 -1.98 -17.28 6.37
C TYR A 167 -1.35 -15.88 6.46
N TRP A 168 -0.11 -15.76 6.95
CA TRP A 168 0.70 -14.54 6.80
C TRP A 168 1.21 -14.35 5.35
N SER A 169 1.24 -15.42 4.54
CA SER A 169 1.53 -15.36 3.10
C SER A 169 0.28 -14.99 2.32
N LEU A 170 0.42 -14.14 1.31
CA LEU A 170 -0.69 -13.72 0.46
C LEU A 170 -1.37 -14.92 -0.23
N ASP A 171 -0.58 -15.86 -0.74
CA ASP A 171 -1.10 -17.00 -1.52
C ASP A 171 -2.01 -17.91 -0.68
N GLU A 172 -1.64 -18.16 0.58
CA GLU A 172 -2.48 -18.96 1.49
C GLU A 172 -3.63 -18.14 2.05
N PHE A 173 -3.42 -16.86 2.34
CA PHE A 173 -4.48 -15.96 2.82
C PHE A 173 -5.65 -15.89 1.83
N LEU A 174 -5.36 -15.84 0.53
CA LEU A 174 -6.40 -15.77 -0.51
C LEU A 174 -7.24 -17.04 -0.63
N LYS A 175 -6.77 -18.20 -0.15
CA LYS A 175 -7.53 -19.46 -0.19
C LYS A 175 -8.62 -19.56 0.88
N ILE A 176 -8.61 -18.66 1.86
CA ILE A 176 -9.62 -18.63 2.94
C ILE A 176 -10.95 -18.01 2.44
N TRP A 177 -10.94 -17.35 1.27
CA TRP A 177 -12.03 -16.52 0.76
C TRP A 177 -12.69 -17.06 -0.51
#